data_AF-A0A257VTW1-F1
#
_entry.id   AF-A0A257VTW1-F1
#
_cell.length_a   1.000
_cell.length_b   1.000
_cell.length_c   1.000
_cell.angle_alpha   90.00
_cell.angle_beta   90.00
_cell.angle_gamma   90.00
#
_symmetry.space_group_name_H-M   'P 1'
#
loop_
_entity.id
_entity.type
_entity.pdbx_description
1 polymer ?
#
loop_
_entity_poly.entity_id
_entity_poly.type
_entity_poly.pdbx_seq_one_letter_code
_entity_poly.pdbx_strand_id
1 'polypeptide(L)'
;MVLEINYVGNKGTRLIAKGFEQPNNLPFSVTQQFGDILPRPWNASSPIPQPFPGFAGTNLQALRPYPQFTGINSIFPNMGSSTYNSMQMQLTRHFKQGISVLGAYTWSKAIGLTDNAIDSEGVADVFNRNLERSITNFHFPHVAKLSWIYEIPVGKGRALNTNGVLDAIVGGWQMSGIHNWRSGNPVAISTGGINLPTGSSARPDLVAGVPIVLNSDAGINFRGITGGTAYLNRAAFANPPVF
;
A
#
# COMPACT_ATOMS: atom_id res chain seq x y z
N MET A 1 -10.21 -0.35 -36.93
CA MET A 1 -9.94 -0.76 -35.54
C MET A 1 -8.55 -0.25 -35.22
N VAL A 2 -8.37 0.36 -34.07
CA VAL A 2 -7.08 0.85 -33.59
C VAL A 2 -6.81 0.18 -32.25
N LEU A 3 -5.65 -0.49 -32.13
CA LEU A 3 -5.16 -1.09 -30.91
C LEU A 3 -3.80 -0.47 -30.61
N GLU A 4 -3.65 0.06 -29.40
CA GLU A 4 -2.41 0.65 -28.91
C GLU A 4 -1.98 -0.11 -27.66
N ILE A 5 -0.68 -0.40 -27.54
CA ILE A 5 -0.07 -1.07 -26.40
C ILE A 5 1.19 -0.29 -26.01
N ASN A 6 1.22 0.19 -24.77
CA ASN A 6 2.29 1.02 -24.24
C ASN A 6 2.85 0.41 -22.96
N TYR A 7 4.13 0.67 -22.71
CA TYR A 7 4.76 0.47 -21.41
C TYR A 7 5.09 1.83 -20.79
N VAL A 8 4.74 2.01 -19.51
CA VAL A 8 5.00 3.23 -18.75
C VAL A 8 5.76 2.86 -17.48
N GLY A 9 6.98 3.40 -17.35
CA GLY A 9 7.82 3.26 -16.17
C GLY A 9 8.04 4.62 -15.50
N ASN A 10 7.92 4.69 -14.19
CA ASN A 10 8.26 5.87 -13.39
C ASN A 10 9.08 5.44 -12.16
N LYS A 11 10.12 6.20 -11.84
CA LYS A 11 10.95 6.02 -10.66
C LYS A 11 11.11 7.35 -9.92
N GLY A 12 10.58 7.41 -8.71
CA GLY A 12 10.83 8.50 -7.78
C GLY A 12 12.03 8.18 -6.88
N THR A 13 12.91 9.14 -6.68
CA THR A 13 14.02 9.07 -5.73
C THR A 13 14.09 10.35 -4.93
N ARG A 14 14.62 10.28 -3.71
CA ARG A 14 14.74 11.45 -2.82
C ARG A 14 13.38 12.09 -2.53
N LEU A 15 12.35 11.25 -2.44
CA LEU A 15 11.03 11.69 -2.02
C LEU A 15 11.07 11.97 -0.51
N ILE A 16 10.22 12.88 -0.06
CA ILE A 16 10.06 13.15 1.37
C ILE A 16 9.47 11.88 2.02
N ALA A 17 10.09 11.42 3.11
CA ALA A 17 9.70 10.23 3.83
C ALA A 17 9.84 10.44 5.35
N LYS A 18 8.93 11.22 5.92
CA LYS A 18 9.00 11.59 7.35
C LYS A 18 8.99 10.33 8.23
N GLY A 19 9.89 10.29 9.22
CA GLY A 19 10.10 9.11 10.09
C GLY A 19 11.19 8.15 9.62
N PHE A 20 11.71 8.30 8.38
CA PHE A 20 12.82 7.49 7.86
C PHE A 20 14.21 7.97 8.32
N GLU A 21 14.28 9.15 8.92
CA GLU A 21 15.47 9.68 9.56
C GLU A 21 15.19 9.83 11.06
N GLN A 22 15.82 8.96 11.86
CA GLN A 22 15.75 8.99 13.32
C GLN A 22 17.19 9.01 13.86
N PRO A 23 17.78 10.21 14.01
CA PRO A 23 19.20 10.35 14.38
C PRO A 23 19.54 9.77 15.76
N ASN A 24 18.53 9.56 16.61
CA ASN A 24 18.72 9.03 17.96
C ASN A 24 18.41 7.54 18.11
N ASN A 25 18.17 6.82 17.00
CA ASN A 25 17.89 5.39 17.05
C ASN A 25 19.15 4.54 17.18
N LEU A 26 18.95 3.32 17.68
CA LEU A 26 19.97 2.30 17.82
C LEU A 26 19.75 1.20 16.78
N PRO A 27 20.83 0.61 16.23
CA PRO A 27 20.70 -0.51 15.33
C PRO A 27 20.14 -1.72 16.07
N PHE A 28 19.41 -2.57 15.35
CA PHE A 28 18.76 -3.75 15.93
C PHE A 28 19.74 -4.71 16.64
N SER A 29 21.02 -4.72 16.25
CA SER A 29 22.08 -5.49 16.89
C SER A 29 22.27 -5.16 18.38
N VAL A 30 21.94 -3.93 18.82
CA VAL A 30 22.01 -3.53 20.23
C VAL A 30 21.02 -4.32 21.09
N THR A 31 19.83 -4.59 20.55
CA THR A 31 18.82 -5.45 21.21
C THR A 31 19.35 -6.86 21.40
N GLN A 32 20.03 -7.42 20.41
CA GLN A 32 20.64 -8.75 20.51
C GLN A 32 21.81 -8.81 21.51
N GLN A 33 22.59 -7.74 21.61
CA GLN A 33 23.77 -7.69 22.46
C GLN A 33 23.43 -7.54 23.95
N PHE A 34 22.44 -6.71 24.28
CA PHE A 34 22.16 -6.33 25.66
C PHE A 34 20.82 -6.85 26.19
N GLY A 35 19.88 -7.23 25.33
CA GLY A 35 18.60 -7.86 25.72
C GLY A 35 17.93 -7.18 26.92
N ASP A 36 17.64 -7.98 27.96
CA ASP A 36 16.91 -7.58 29.18
C ASP A 36 17.54 -6.47 30.02
N ILE A 37 18.80 -6.09 29.81
CA ILE A 37 19.38 -4.96 30.55
C ILE A 37 18.92 -3.62 29.99
N LEU A 38 18.54 -3.55 28.71
CA LEU A 38 18.16 -2.32 28.02
C LEU A 38 17.03 -1.54 28.71
N PRO A 39 15.90 -2.17 29.12
CA PRO A 39 14.82 -1.43 29.78
C PRO A 39 15.13 -1.05 31.23
N ARG A 40 16.19 -1.60 31.85
CA ARG A 40 16.52 -1.33 33.25
C ARG A 40 17.03 0.10 33.43
N PRO A 41 16.73 0.77 34.56
CA PRO A 41 17.35 2.04 34.90
C PRO A 41 18.88 1.91 34.89
N TRP A 42 19.53 2.90 34.29
CA TRP A 42 20.98 3.00 34.33
C TRP A 42 21.45 3.31 35.76
N ASN A 43 22.55 2.69 36.16
CA ASN A 43 23.24 2.96 37.42
C ASN A 43 24.74 2.69 37.24
N ALA A 44 25.55 3.01 38.26
CA ALA A 44 27.00 2.87 38.21
C ALA A 44 27.49 1.41 38.02
N SER A 45 26.65 0.41 38.26
CA SER A 45 26.94 -1.01 38.03
C SER A 45 26.52 -1.49 36.63
N SER A 46 25.96 -0.61 35.80
CA SER A 46 25.61 -0.95 34.42
C SER A 46 26.87 -1.21 33.59
N PRO A 47 26.86 -2.20 32.67
CA PRO A 47 27.96 -2.38 31.71
C PRO A 47 28.04 -1.25 30.66
N ILE A 48 27.07 -0.33 30.66
CA ILE A 48 27.01 0.81 29.74
C ILE A 48 27.60 2.05 30.44
N PRO A 49 28.59 2.72 29.84
CA PRO A 49 29.19 3.92 30.42
C PRO A 49 28.16 5.03 30.66
N GLN A 50 28.41 5.86 31.67
CA GLN A 50 27.60 7.06 31.89
C GLN A 50 27.74 8.01 30.68
N PRO A 51 26.64 8.41 30.03
CA PRO A 51 26.73 9.27 28.84
C PRO A 51 27.10 10.72 29.17
N PHE A 52 26.59 11.25 30.29
CA PHE A 52 26.95 12.57 30.80
C PHE A 52 26.73 12.64 32.32
N PRO A 53 27.44 13.54 33.04
CA PRO A 53 27.30 13.71 34.47
C PRO A 53 25.84 13.99 34.87
N GLY A 54 25.32 13.23 35.83
CA GLY A 54 23.94 13.35 36.29
C GLY A 54 22.90 12.69 35.39
N PHE A 55 23.29 11.87 34.41
CA PHE A 55 22.36 11.09 33.60
C PHE A 55 21.41 10.26 34.46
N ALA A 56 20.11 10.40 34.18
CA ALA A 56 19.04 9.58 34.73
C ALA A 56 18.16 9.09 33.57
N GLY A 57 18.10 7.77 33.38
CA GLY A 57 17.39 7.15 32.28
C GLY A 57 17.60 5.64 32.26
N THR A 58 17.18 4.98 31.19
CA THR A 58 17.43 3.55 31.01
C THR A 58 18.79 3.30 30.35
N ASN A 59 19.27 2.07 30.46
CA ASN A 59 20.43 1.58 29.70
C ASN A 59 20.26 1.78 28.19
N LEU A 60 19.05 1.58 27.68
CA LEU A 60 18.70 1.87 26.30
C LEU A 60 18.95 3.33 25.94
N GLN A 61 18.47 4.27 26.76
CA GLN A 61 18.65 5.70 26.51
C GLN A 61 20.12 6.10 26.61
N ALA A 62 20.89 5.50 27.52
CA ALA A 62 22.31 5.76 27.69
C ALA A 62 23.15 5.39 26.46
N LEU A 63 22.72 4.37 25.71
CA LEU A 63 23.39 3.92 24.49
C LEU A 63 23.12 4.81 23.27
N ARG A 64 22.04 5.62 23.30
CA ARG A 64 21.65 6.43 22.14
C ARG A 64 22.73 7.47 21.78
N PRO A 65 22.86 7.86 20.49
CA PRO A 65 23.83 8.87 20.06
C PRO A 65 23.65 10.23 20.75
N TYR A 66 22.41 10.60 21.06
CA TYR A 66 22.05 11.81 21.77
C TYR A 66 21.20 11.49 23.01
N PRO A 67 21.84 10.97 24.08
CA PRO A 67 21.16 10.45 25.26
C PRO A 67 20.45 11.53 26.09
N GLN A 68 20.77 12.81 25.87
CA GLN A 68 20.10 13.96 26.48
C GLN A 68 18.72 14.28 25.88
N PHE A 69 18.43 13.77 24.68
CA PHE A 69 17.15 14.00 24.01
C PHE A 69 16.30 12.74 24.02
N THR A 70 15.03 12.86 24.38
CA THR A 70 14.07 11.74 24.38
C THR A 70 13.52 11.45 22.97
N GLY A 71 13.57 12.43 22.07
CA GLY A 71 13.21 12.31 20.67
C GLY A 71 13.87 13.40 19.81
N ILE A 72 14.29 13.02 18.61
CA ILE A 72 14.80 13.93 17.58
C ILE A 72 14.02 13.64 16.30
N ASN A 73 13.35 14.65 15.77
CA ASN A 73 12.52 14.51 14.58
C ASN A 73 13.17 15.23 13.40
N SER A 74 13.30 14.52 12.28
CA SER A 74 13.55 15.13 10.97
C SER A 74 12.23 15.34 10.25
N ILE A 75 11.96 16.58 9.82
CA ILE A 75 10.62 16.98 9.34
C ILE A 75 10.47 16.70 7.84
N PHE A 76 11.56 16.72 7.06
CA PHE A 76 11.51 16.49 5.61
C PHE A 76 12.73 15.72 5.06
N PRO A 77 13.01 14.51 5.58
CA PRO A 77 14.09 13.70 5.05
C PRO A 77 13.77 13.21 3.64
N ASN A 78 14.67 13.48 2.69
CA ASN A 78 14.53 13.07 1.29
C ASN A 78 15.06 11.64 1.07
N MET A 79 14.52 10.67 1.83
CA MET A 79 14.98 9.27 1.85
C MET A 79 14.01 8.30 1.16
N GLY A 80 12.87 8.78 0.69
CA GLY A 80 11.85 7.98 0.03
C GLY A 80 12.23 7.60 -1.40
N SER A 81 11.66 6.49 -1.86
CA SER A 81 11.71 6.05 -3.25
C SER A 81 10.42 5.37 -3.65
N SER A 82 10.08 5.46 -4.93
CA SER A 82 8.95 4.77 -5.53
C SER A 82 9.30 4.27 -6.93
N THR A 83 8.66 3.18 -7.32
CA THR A 83 8.79 2.58 -8.65
C THR A 83 7.41 2.15 -9.11
N TYR A 84 7.00 2.64 -10.27
CA TYR A 84 5.75 2.29 -10.93
C TYR A 84 6.06 1.75 -12.32
N ASN A 85 5.46 0.62 -12.67
CA ASN A 85 5.56 0.03 -13.99
C ASN A 85 4.16 -0.38 -14.44
N SER A 86 3.78 -0.06 -15.67
CA SER A 86 2.53 -0.56 -16.24
C SER A 86 2.61 -0.89 -17.72
N MET A 87 1.79 -1.86 -18.09
CA MET A 87 1.35 -2.09 -19.46
C MET A 87 -0.03 -1.44 -19.61
N GLN A 88 -0.19 -0.61 -20.63
CA GLN A 88 -1.45 0.05 -20.95
C GLN A 88 -1.89 -0.37 -22.34
N MET A 89 -3.14 -0.76 -22.48
CA MET A 89 -3.74 -1.15 -23.75
C MET A 89 -4.98 -0.31 -24.00
N GLN A 90 -5.14 0.19 -25.22
CA GLN A 90 -6.33 0.91 -25.64
C GLN A 90 -6.84 0.35 -26.96
N LEU A 91 -8.15 0.09 -27.02
CA LEU A 91 -8.83 -0.44 -28.20
C LEU A 91 -9.97 0.51 -28.58
N THR A 92 -9.93 0.99 -29.81
CA THR A 92 -11.03 1.78 -30.40
C THR A 92 -11.54 1.07 -31.65
N ARG A 93 -12.85 0.79 -31.68
CA ARG A 93 -13.48 0.16 -32.83
C ARG A 93 -14.88 0.72 -33.09
N HIS A 94 -15.07 1.23 -34.30
CA HIS A 94 -16.37 1.53 -34.86
C HIS A 94 -16.78 0.39 -35.79
N PHE A 95 -17.93 -0.20 -35.53
CA PHE A 95 -18.53 -1.26 -36.34
C PHE A 95 -19.55 -0.65 -37.31
N LYS A 96 -19.71 -1.30 -38.47
CA LYS A 96 -20.63 -0.82 -39.51
C LYS A 96 -22.11 -0.88 -39.09
N GLN A 97 -22.47 -1.71 -38.11
CA GLN A 97 -23.84 -1.87 -37.62
C GLN A 97 -24.20 -0.91 -36.47
N GLY A 98 -23.60 0.29 -36.41
CA GLY A 98 -23.97 1.31 -35.41
C GLY A 98 -23.44 1.03 -33.99
N ILE A 99 -22.45 0.16 -33.84
CA ILE A 99 -21.77 -0.10 -32.56
C ILE A 99 -20.43 0.63 -32.55
N SER A 100 -20.13 1.38 -31.48
CA SER A 100 -18.82 1.95 -31.21
C SER A 100 -18.32 1.49 -29.86
N VAL A 101 -17.08 1.05 -29.78
CA VAL A 101 -16.45 0.55 -28.54
C VAL A 101 -15.11 1.25 -28.32
N LEU A 102 -14.90 1.70 -27.09
CA LEU A 102 -13.63 2.20 -26.55
C LEU A 102 -13.31 1.39 -25.29
N GLY A 103 -12.28 0.57 -25.34
CA GLY A 103 -11.76 -0.19 -24.20
C GLY A 103 -10.39 0.32 -23.80
N ALA A 104 -10.13 0.38 -22.49
CA ALA A 104 -8.81 0.65 -21.95
C ALA A 104 -8.52 -0.34 -20.82
N TYR A 105 -7.29 -0.86 -20.79
CA TYR A 105 -6.82 -1.77 -19.75
C TYR A 105 -5.43 -1.35 -19.29
N THR A 106 -5.23 -1.34 -17.98
CA THR A 106 -3.93 -1.08 -17.36
C THR A 106 -3.61 -2.21 -16.41
N TRP A 107 -2.47 -2.87 -16.64
CA TRP A 107 -1.87 -3.78 -15.70
C TRP A 107 -0.64 -3.11 -15.10
N SER A 108 -0.61 -2.94 -13.77
CA SER A 108 0.43 -2.14 -13.12
C SER A 108 1.00 -2.76 -11.84
N LYS A 109 2.22 -2.35 -11.51
CA LYS A 109 2.86 -2.62 -10.22
C LYS A 109 3.50 -1.35 -9.68
N ALA A 110 3.11 -0.97 -8.47
CA ALA A 110 3.62 0.20 -7.77
C ALA A 110 4.22 -0.26 -6.43
N ILE A 111 5.51 0.02 -6.23
CA ILE A 111 6.24 -0.29 -5.01
C ILE A 111 6.88 1.00 -4.49
N GLY A 112 6.74 1.26 -3.20
CA GLY A 112 7.31 2.43 -2.53
C GLY A 112 7.98 2.04 -1.21
N LEU A 113 8.82 2.95 -0.71
CA LEU A 113 9.25 2.93 0.70
C LEU A 113 8.20 3.58 1.61
N THR A 114 7.51 4.59 1.10
CA THR A 114 6.50 5.35 1.83
C THR A 114 5.44 5.82 0.84
N ASP A 115 4.21 5.97 1.32
CA ASP A 115 3.10 6.54 0.54
C ASP A 115 2.74 7.95 1.00
N ASN A 116 3.38 8.44 2.06
CA ASN A 116 3.07 9.70 2.69
C ASN A 116 4.30 10.61 2.83
N ALA A 117 4.19 11.83 2.33
CA ALA A 117 5.24 12.83 2.43
C ALA A 117 5.17 13.65 3.74
N ILE A 118 4.02 13.71 4.41
CA ILE A 118 3.74 14.69 5.48
C ILE A 118 3.54 14.00 6.83
N ASP A 119 2.82 12.89 6.86
CA ASP A 119 2.61 12.14 8.09
C ASP A 119 3.83 11.27 8.39
N SER A 120 4.18 11.18 9.67
CA SER A 120 5.32 10.39 10.09
C SER A 120 4.96 8.92 9.93
N GLU A 121 5.69 8.20 9.09
CA GLU A 121 5.59 6.76 8.99
C GLU A 121 6.61 6.10 9.93
N GLY A 122 6.13 5.07 10.61
CA GLY A 122 6.94 4.24 11.47
C GLY A 122 7.82 3.29 10.66
N VAL A 123 9.13 3.46 10.76
CA VAL A 123 10.10 2.52 10.16
C VAL A 123 10.48 1.46 11.20
N ALA A 124 10.56 0.20 10.79
CA ALA A 124 10.95 -0.93 11.64
C ALA A 124 12.45 -0.96 11.90
N ASP A 125 13.27 -0.58 10.91
CA ASP A 125 14.70 -0.40 11.06
C ASP A 125 15.21 0.76 10.18
N VAL A 126 15.60 1.86 10.82
CA VAL A 126 16.16 3.03 10.11
C VAL A 126 17.52 2.76 9.48
N PHE A 127 18.23 1.71 9.90
CA PHE A 127 19.48 1.27 9.28
C PHE A 127 19.23 0.35 8.08
N ASN A 128 18.06 -0.31 8.03
CA ASN A 128 17.63 -1.14 6.90
C ASN A 128 16.24 -0.74 6.38
N ARG A 129 16.16 0.44 5.77
CA ARG A 129 14.92 0.98 5.17
C ARG A 129 14.34 0.11 4.06
N ASN A 130 15.12 -0.81 3.48
CA ASN A 130 14.59 -1.70 2.44
C ASN A 130 13.49 -2.64 2.96
N LEU A 131 13.42 -2.86 4.27
CA LEU A 131 12.31 -3.58 4.92
C LEU A 131 10.96 -2.88 4.74
N GLU A 132 10.97 -1.58 4.45
CA GLU A 132 9.76 -0.77 4.22
C GLU A 132 9.23 -0.88 2.78
N ARG A 133 9.98 -1.54 1.88
CA ARG A 133 9.56 -1.68 0.48
C ARG A 133 8.30 -2.53 0.39
N SER A 134 7.21 -1.90 0.00
CA SER A 134 5.90 -2.55 -0.08
C SER A 134 5.09 -2.03 -1.25
N ILE A 135 3.97 -2.69 -1.54
CA ILE A 135 2.99 -2.17 -2.50
C ILE A 135 2.41 -0.87 -1.96
N THR A 136 2.34 0.15 -2.80
CA THR A 136 1.81 1.46 -2.41
C THR A 136 0.29 1.42 -2.25
N ASN A 137 -0.29 2.25 -1.39
CA ASN A 137 -1.73 2.37 -1.16
C ASN A 137 -2.54 2.74 -2.43
N PHE A 138 -1.89 3.37 -3.41
CA PHE A 138 -2.47 3.71 -4.71
C PHE A 138 -2.15 2.66 -5.80
N HIS A 139 -1.70 1.46 -5.41
CA HIS A 139 -1.46 0.36 -6.33
C HIS A 139 -2.77 -0.34 -6.69
N PHE A 140 -3.15 -0.26 -7.97
CA PHE A 140 -4.24 -1.05 -8.55
C PHE A 140 -3.67 -1.98 -9.63
N PRO A 141 -3.49 -3.28 -9.33
CA PRO A 141 -2.94 -4.24 -10.29
C PRO A 141 -3.64 -4.22 -11.64
N HIS A 142 -4.97 -4.26 -11.64
CA HIS A 142 -5.77 -4.25 -12.86
C HIS A 142 -6.78 -3.11 -12.82
N VAL A 143 -6.82 -2.32 -13.88
CA VAL A 143 -7.85 -1.30 -14.11
C VAL A 143 -8.37 -1.46 -15.53
N ALA A 144 -9.67 -1.69 -15.68
CA ALA A 144 -10.32 -1.84 -16.97
C ALA A 144 -11.47 -0.82 -17.09
N LYS A 145 -11.54 -0.15 -18.24
CA LYS A 145 -12.64 0.75 -18.59
C LYS A 145 -13.19 0.34 -19.94
N LEU A 146 -14.51 0.28 -20.05
CA LEU A 146 -15.19 -0.03 -21.29
C LEU A 146 -16.33 0.96 -21.50
N SER A 147 -16.25 1.72 -22.58
CA SER A 147 -17.32 2.57 -23.06
C SER A 147 -17.82 2.01 -24.38
N TRP A 148 -19.14 1.90 -24.51
CA TRP A 148 -19.75 1.48 -25.75
C TRP A 148 -21.02 2.26 -26.02
N ILE A 149 -21.32 2.38 -27.31
CA ILE A 149 -22.52 3.02 -27.83
C ILE A 149 -23.08 2.06 -28.89
N TYR A 150 -24.38 1.82 -28.84
CA TYR A 150 -25.11 1.00 -29.79
C TYR A 150 -26.34 1.74 -30.30
N GLU A 151 -26.35 2.05 -31.59
CA GLU A 151 -27.54 2.49 -32.29
C GLU A 151 -28.46 1.29 -32.52
N ILE A 152 -29.63 1.31 -31.90
CA ILE A 152 -30.64 0.27 -32.11
C ILE A 152 -31.05 0.34 -33.59
N PRO A 153 -31.01 -0.77 -34.35
CA PRO A 153 -31.22 -0.75 -35.79
C PRO A 153 -32.72 -0.68 -36.15
N VAL A 154 -33.50 0.13 -35.43
CA VAL A 154 -34.93 0.39 -35.65
C VAL A 154 -35.09 1.81 -36.20
N GLY A 155 -35.89 1.91 -37.26
CA GLY A 155 -36.26 3.19 -37.88
C GLY A 155 -36.15 3.17 -39.39
N LYS A 156 -36.57 4.27 -40.02
CA LYS A 156 -36.56 4.41 -41.48
C LYS A 156 -35.17 4.18 -42.07
N GLY A 157 -35.05 3.21 -42.98
CA GLY A 157 -33.80 2.87 -43.66
C GLY A 157 -32.78 2.09 -42.80
N ARG A 158 -33.19 1.58 -41.63
CA ARG A 158 -32.39 0.66 -40.79
C ARG A 158 -32.88 -0.79 -40.96
N ALA A 159 -32.26 -1.74 -40.24
CA ALA A 159 -32.54 -3.17 -40.40
C ALA A 159 -33.99 -3.54 -40.04
N LEU A 160 -34.53 -2.95 -38.97
CA LEU A 160 -35.96 -2.99 -38.62
C LEU A 160 -36.60 -1.69 -39.13
N ASN A 161 -37.08 -1.75 -40.37
CA ASN A 161 -37.67 -0.59 -41.04
C ASN A 161 -39.06 -0.30 -40.49
N THR A 162 -39.24 0.86 -39.89
CA THR A 162 -40.53 1.39 -39.43
C THR A 162 -40.83 2.71 -40.15
N ASN A 163 -42.10 3.10 -40.25
CA ASN A 163 -42.53 4.31 -40.94
C ASN A 163 -43.62 5.06 -40.15
N GLY A 164 -43.82 6.32 -40.48
CA GLY A 164 -44.90 7.15 -39.94
C GLY A 164 -44.79 7.38 -38.43
N VAL A 165 -45.93 7.35 -37.73
CA VAL A 165 -45.99 7.57 -36.27
C VAL A 165 -45.15 6.54 -35.50
N LEU A 166 -45.06 5.30 -36.00
CA LEU A 166 -44.26 4.25 -35.35
C LEU A 166 -42.76 4.59 -35.38
N ASP A 167 -42.23 5.07 -36.51
CA ASP A 167 -40.84 5.51 -36.64
C ASP A 167 -40.52 6.70 -35.72
N ALA A 168 -41.47 7.63 -35.56
CA ALA A 168 -41.32 8.76 -34.64
C ALA A 168 -41.19 8.34 -33.16
N ILE A 169 -41.70 7.15 -32.80
CA ILE A 169 -41.68 6.63 -31.42
C ILE A 169 -40.50 5.68 -31.19
N VAL A 170 -40.25 4.75 -32.12
CA VAL A 170 -39.28 3.67 -31.93
C VAL A 170 -38.01 3.81 -32.78
N GLY A 171 -37.92 4.83 -33.64
CA GLY A 171 -36.76 5.08 -34.49
C GLY A 171 -35.64 5.84 -33.79
N GLY A 172 -34.39 5.57 -34.18
CA GLY A 172 -33.23 6.40 -33.82
C GLY A 172 -32.72 6.25 -32.38
N TRP A 173 -33.22 5.27 -31.63
CA TRP A 173 -32.76 5.02 -30.26
C TRP A 173 -31.29 4.60 -30.22
N GLN A 174 -30.58 5.10 -29.22
CA GLN A 174 -29.20 4.74 -28.92
C GLN A 174 -29.08 4.34 -27.46
N MET A 175 -28.37 3.24 -27.22
CA MET A 175 -27.97 2.81 -25.89
C MET A 175 -26.48 3.08 -25.71
N SER A 176 -26.09 3.47 -24.51
CA SER A 176 -24.68 3.59 -24.16
C SER A 176 -24.42 3.03 -22.77
N GLY A 177 -23.17 2.64 -22.53
CA GLY A 177 -22.74 2.15 -21.23
C GLY A 177 -21.29 2.49 -20.98
N ILE A 178 -20.99 2.79 -19.71
CA ILE A 178 -19.63 2.98 -19.21
C ILE A 178 -19.45 2.03 -18.05
N HIS A 179 -18.45 1.16 -18.16
CA HIS A 179 -18.08 0.21 -17.14
C HIS A 179 -16.69 0.51 -16.63
N ASN A 180 -16.53 0.50 -15.32
CA ASN A 180 -15.25 0.71 -14.65
C ASN A 180 -15.01 -0.44 -13.70
N TRP A 181 -13.92 -1.17 -13.91
CA TRP A 181 -13.45 -2.23 -13.02
C TRP A 181 -12.05 -1.91 -12.56
N ARG A 182 -11.78 -2.19 -11.28
CA ARG A 182 -10.43 -2.12 -10.73
C ARG A 182 -10.25 -3.18 -9.66
N SER A 183 -9.02 -3.64 -9.48
CA SER A 183 -8.62 -4.41 -8.31
C SER A 183 -8.88 -3.64 -7.02
N GLY A 184 -9.03 -4.38 -5.91
CA GLY A 184 -9.19 -3.80 -4.57
C GLY A 184 -7.93 -3.09 -4.06
N ASN A 185 -8.08 -2.37 -2.95
CA ASN A 185 -6.95 -1.73 -2.28
C ASN A 185 -6.05 -2.78 -1.61
N PRO A 186 -4.75 -2.48 -1.44
CA PRO A 186 -3.87 -3.24 -0.55
C PRO A 186 -4.44 -3.35 0.86
N VAL A 187 -4.17 -4.47 1.54
CA VAL A 187 -4.52 -4.67 2.96
C VAL A 187 -3.24 -4.56 3.78
N ALA A 188 -3.18 -3.56 4.65
CA ALA A 188 -2.09 -3.40 5.60
C ALA A 188 -2.29 -4.33 6.81
N ILE A 189 -1.28 -5.11 7.16
CA ILE A 189 -1.26 -5.89 8.40
C ILE A 189 -0.47 -5.10 9.44
N SER A 190 -1.08 -4.87 10.59
CA SER A 190 -0.47 -4.14 11.70
C SER A 190 -0.59 -4.93 13.00
N THR A 191 0.28 -4.61 13.95
CA THR A 191 0.16 -5.03 15.35
C THR A 191 -0.03 -3.79 16.22
N GLY A 192 -0.78 -3.94 17.30
CA GLY A 192 -1.06 -2.87 18.26
C GLY A 192 -0.36 -3.12 19.59
N GLY A 193 0.05 -2.05 20.27
CA GLY A 193 0.56 -2.11 21.63
C GLY A 193 2.02 -2.58 21.76
N ILE A 194 2.78 -2.59 20.66
CA ILE A 194 4.19 -3.01 20.64
C ILE A 194 5.07 -1.86 20.16
N ASN A 195 6.03 -1.47 21.00
CA ASN A 195 7.09 -0.54 20.63
C ASN A 195 8.40 -1.32 20.61
N LEU A 196 9.15 -1.23 19.50
CA LEU A 196 10.46 -1.87 19.47
C LEU A 196 11.41 -1.11 20.40
N PRO A 197 12.30 -1.80 21.14
CA PRO A 197 13.27 -1.15 22.03
C PRO A 197 14.12 -0.11 21.33
N THR A 198 14.38 -0.28 20.04
CA THR A 198 15.16 0.65 19.22
C THR A 198 14.47 1.99 18.97
N GLY A 199 13.21 2.18 19.37
CA GLY A 199 12.38 3.36 19.06
C GLY A 199 11.64 3.24 17.72
N SER A 200 11.74 2.07 17.08
CA SER A 200 11.17 1.79 15.75
C SER A 200 9.75 1.20 15.84
N SER A 201 9.02 1.22 14.73
CA SER A 201 7.65 0.70 14.69
C SER A 201 7.62 -0.81 14.48
N ALA A 202 6.82 -1.50 15.29
CA ALA A 202 6.65 -2.93 15.18
C ALA A 202 5.72 -3.30 14.01
N ARG A 203 6.09 -4.36 13.29
CA ARG A 203 5.22 -5.06 12.34
C ARG A 203 5.13 -6.52 12.75
N PRO A 204 4.00 -7.20 12.49
CA PRO A 204 3.93 -8.64 12.72
C PRO A 204 4.92 -9.40 11.85
N ASP A 205 5.55 -10.42 12.43
CA ASP A 205 6.38 -11.37 11.71
C ASP A 205 5.49 -12.38 10.97
N LEU A 206 5.92 -12.77 9.76
CA LEU A 206 5.27 -13.84 9.01
C LEU A 206 5.71 -15.19 9.57
N VAL A 207 4.75 -16.02 9.98
CA VAL A 207 5.02 -17.38 10.45
C VAL A 207 5.22 -18.29 9.23
N ALA A 208 6.46 -18.76 9.04
CA ALA A 208 6.82 -19.61 7.93
C ALA A 208 5.97 -20.91 7.91
N GLY A 209 5.47 -21.28 6.74
CA GLY A 209 4.66 -22.48 6.54
C GLY A 209 3.18 -22.34 6.91
N VAL A 210 2.76 -21.20 7.46
CA VAL A 210 1.34 -20.95 7.77
C VAL A 210 0.70 -20.15 6.62
N PRO A 211 -0.40 -20.64 5.99
CA PRO A 211 -1.07 -19.91 4.91
C PRO A 211 -1.61 -18.55 5.36
N ILE A 212 -1.36 -17.49 4.60
CA ILE A 212 -1.83 -16.12 4.91
C ILE A 212 -3.35 -15.99 4.75
N VAL A 213 -3.92 -16.63 3.73
CA VAL A 213 -5.36 -16.61 3.44
C VAL A 213 -5.97 -17.87 4.01
N LEU A 214 -6.98 -17.71 4.86
CA LEU A 214 -7.74 -18.82 5.42
C LEU A 214 -8.89 -19.22 4.50
N ASN A 215 -9.62 -18.23 3.96
CA ASN A 215 -10.78 -18.45 3.10
C ASN A 215 -10.77 -17.41 1.97
N SER A 216 -10.45 -17.83 0.73
CA SER A 216 -10.39 -16.93 -0.42
C SER A 216 -11.75 -16.32 -0.79
N ASP A 217 -12.83 -17.02 -0.46
CA ASP A 217 -14.19 -16.66 -0.84
C ASP A 217 -14.90 -15.84 0.26
N ALA A 218 -14.28 -15.71 1.43
CA ALA A 218 -14.81 -14.88 2.50
C ALA A 218 -14.74 -13.40 2.12
N GLY A 219 -15.81 -12.65 2.40
CA GLY A 219 -15.78 -11.20 2.29
C GLY A 219 -14.73 -10.59 3.23
N ILE A 220 -13.99 -9.58 2.75
CA ILE A 220 -13.04 -8.83 3.59
C ILE A 220 -13.85 -7.89 4.50
N ASN A 221 -14.13 -8.33 5.72
CA ASN A 221 -14.84 -7.54 6.72
C ASN A 221 -13.83 -6.86 7.65
N PHE A 222 -13.65 -5.54 7.49
CA PHE A 222 -12.71 -4.73 8.29
C PHE A 222 -13.12 -4.54 9.76
N ARG A 223 -14.37 -4.84 10.11
CA ARG A 223 -14.87 -4.86 11.48
C ARG A 223 -15.48 -6.24 11.70
N GLY A 224 -14.90 -7.02 12.59
CA GLY A 224 -15.29 -8.40 12.83
C GLY A 224 -16.80 -8.52 13.00
N ILE A 225 -17.44 -9.16 12.03
CA ILE A 225 -18.84 -9.55 12.15
C ILE A 225 -18.82 -10.82 12.98
N THR A 226 -19.47 -10.83 14.13
CA THR A 226 -19.63 -12.03 14.95
C THR A 226 -20.24 -13.14 14.08
N GLY A 227 -19.51 -14.24 13.90
CA GLY A 227 -19.91 -15.36 13.03
C GLY A 227 -19.50 -15.25 11.54
N GLY A 228 -18.83 -14.17 11.14
CA GLY A 228 -18.29 -14.02 9.78
C GLY A 228 -17.04 -14.87 9.55
N THR A 229 -16.94 -15.49 8.37
CA THR A 229 -15.77 -16.25 7.95
C THR A 229 -14.57 -15.32 7.78
N ALA A 230 -13.43 -15.63 8.40
CA ALA A 230 -12.23 -14.79 8.29
C ALA A 230 -11.50 -15.02 6.96
N TYR A 231 -11.20 -13.94 6.24
CA TYR A 231 -10.38 -13.99 5.03
C TYR A 231 -8.90 -14.24 5.35
N LEU A 232 -8.33 -13.48 6.29
CA LEU A 232 -6.94 -13.60 6.72
C LEU A 232 -6.79 -14.63 7.85
N ASN A 233 -5.74 -15.44 7.77
CA ASN A 233 -5.33 -16.34 8.81
C ASN A 233 -4.50 -15.58 9.86
N ARG A 234 -5.05 -15.36 11.06
CA ARG A 234 -4.33 -14.70 12.15
C ARG A 234 -3.08 -15.48 12.58
N ALA A 235 -3.09 -16.81 12.49
CA ALA A 235 -1.94 -17.63 12.87
C ALA A 235 -0.74 -17.48 11.92
N ALA A 236 -0.93 -16.86 10.74
CA ALA A 236 0.17 -16.53 9.83
C ALA A 236 1.00 -15.33 10.33
N PHE A 237 0.56 -14.64 11.38
CA PHE A 237 1.20 -13.43 11.89
C PHE A 237 1.50 -13.56 13.38
N ALA A 238 2.75 -13.32 13.76
CA ALA A 238 3.19 -13.29 15.14
C ALA A 238 3.65 -11.89 15.52
N ASN A 239 3.55 -11.55 16.80
CA ASN A 239 4.15 -10.32 17.29
C ASN A 239 5.68 -10.46 17.33
N PRO A 240 6.43 -9.42 16.93
CA PRO A 240 7.87 -9.48 17.00
C PRO A 240 8.33 -9.53 18.47
N PRO A 241 9.45 -10.19 18.78
CA PRO A 241 10.01 -10.21 20.11
C PRO A 241 10.36 -8.79 20.56
N VAL A 242 9.96 -8.44 21.79
CA VAL A 242 10.16 -7.10 22.35
C VAL A 242 11.37 -7.05 23.27
N PHE A 243 11.81 -8.17 23.85
CA PHE A 243 13.01 -8.36 24.65
C PHE A 243 13.44 -9.83 24.58
#